data_AF-A0A941P441-F1
#
_entry.id   AF-A0A941P441-F1
#
_cell.length_a   1.000
_cell.length_b   1.000
_cell.length_c   1.000
_cell.angle_alpha   90.00
_cell.angle_beta   90.00
_cell.angle_gamma   90.00
#
_symmetry.space_group_name_H-M   'P 1'
#
loop_
_entity.id
_entity.type
_entity.pdbx_description
1 polymer ?
#
loop_
_entity_poly.entity_id
_entity_poly.type
_entity_poly.pdbx_seq_one_letter_code
_entity_poly.pdbx_strand_id
1 'polypeptide(L)'
;RRRTVRYGIGLSTAGERRWAWTDVPAQGSATLHITFRPAGRGLQRVPTLVAETRYPLGTFRVWSIWRPAARVLVYPAPEPHAPALPRGEPRGGGRADPLVAGTEFDGARAYRRGDPARLVLWKKAAKTLAGGTGELVSRDTEHTLSQELWLDFAQAGALPTEQRLSRLCAWVLAADGLGLRYGLRLPGLTIASASGDTQRRRCLEALALC
;
A
#
# COMPACT_ATOMS: atom_id res chain seq x y z
N ARG A 1 -15.72 -38.52 -34.30
CA ARG A 1 -14.60 -37.58 -34.06
C ARG A 1 -14.06 -37.83 -32.65
N ARG A 2 -12.83 -38.37 -32.49
CA ARG A 2 -12.25 -38.64 -31.16
C ARG A 2 -11.95 -37.34 -30.42
N ARG A 3 -12.49 -37.20 -29.20
CA ARG A 3 -12.28 -36.08 -28.27
C ARG A 3 -10.95 -36.29 -27.54
N THR A 4 -9.83 -35.94 -28.16
CA THR A 4 -8.52 -36.02 -27.51
C THR A 4 -8.22 -34.73 -26.77
N VAL A 5 -7.92 -34.86 -25.47
CA VAL A 5 -7.34 -33.81 -24.63
C VAL A 5 -6.06 -33.28 -25.30
N ARG A 6 -5.86 -31.96 -25.28
CA ARG A 6 -4.62 -31.33 -25.76
C ARG A 6 -3.63 -31.34 -24.60
N TYR A 7 -2.69 -32.28 -24.62
CA TYR A 7 -1.67 -32.35 -23.57
C TYR A 7 -0.52 -31.41 -23.88
N GLY A 8 0.13 -30.90 -22.83
CA GLY A 8 1.35 -30.11 -22.94
C GLY A 8 1.19 -28.88 -23.82
N ILE A 9 0.29 -27.97 -23.43
CA ILE A 9 0.31 -26.59 -23.92
C ILE A 9 1.16 -25.77 -22.95
N GLY A 10 2.25 -25.23 -23.48
CA GLY A 10 3.18 -24.36 -22.77
C GLY A 10 2.90 -22.91 -23.09
N LEU A 11 3.01 -22.04 -22.11
CA LEU A 11 3.03 -20.59 -22.27
C LEU A 11 4.29 -20.00 -21.64
N SER A 12 4.88 -19.01 -22.30
CA SER A 12 6.01 -18.22 -21.80
C SER A 12 5.91 -16.77 -22.25
N THR A 13 6.60 -15.86 -21.56
CA THR A 13 6.86 -14.52 -22.10
C THR A 13 7.91 -14.58 -23.20
N ALA A 14 7.72 -13.82 -24.27
CA ALA A 14 8.63 -13.79 -25.40
C ALA A 14 10.02 -13.34 -24.96
N GLY A 15 11.04 -14.15 -25.28
CA GLY A 15 12.42 -13.90 -24.89
C GLY A 15 12.83 -14.57 -23.57
N GLU A 16 11.88 -15.06 -22.77
CA GLU A 16 12.18 -15.86 -21.57
C GLU A 16 12.09 -17.36 -21.86
N ARG A 17 12.81 -18.15 -21.06
CA ARG A 17 12.78 -19.62 -21.14
C ARG A 17 11.95 -20.26 -20.03
N ARG A 18 11.21 -19.46 -19.25
CA ARG A 18 10.36 -19.94 -18.16
C ARG A 18 8.98 -20.29 -18.71
N TRP A 19 8.79 -21.57 -19.01
CA TRP A 19 7.54 -22.11 -19.51
C TRP A 19 6.64 -22.59 -18.38
N ALA A 20 5.36 -22.27 -18.46
CA ALA A 20 4.30 -22.86 -17.65
C ALA A 20 3.49 -23.81 -18.55
N TRP A 21 3.38 -25.08 -18.15
CA TRP A 21 2.72 -26.12 -18.94
C TRP A 21 1.42 -26.56 -18.29
N THR A 22 0.41 -26.82 -19.10
CA THR A 22 -0.86 -27.39 -18.65
C THR A 22 -1.44 -28.31 -19.71
N ASP A 23 -2.35 -29.16 -19.27
CA ASP A 23 -3.19 -29.96 -20.17
C ASP A 23 -4.56 -29.28 -20.31
N VAL A 24 -5.03 -29.15 -21.54
CA VAL A 24 -6.32 -28.54 -21.84
C VAL A 24 -7.29 -29.63 -22.29
N PRO A 25 -8.38 -29.89 -21.53
CA PRO A 25 -9.37 -30.89 -21.93
C PRO A 25 -10.01 -30.54 -23.27
N ALA A 26 -10.47 -31.57 -23.99
CA ALA A 26 -11.11 -31.37 -25.28
C ALA A 26 -12.35 -30.46 -25.13
N GLN A 27 -12.40 -29.35 -25.88
CA GLN A 27 -13.45 -28.33 -25.79
C GLN A 27 -13.56 -27.66 -24.40
N GLY A 28 -12.50 -27.71 -23.58
CA GLY A 28 -12.46 -27.02 -22.30
C GLY A 28 -11.39 -25.94 -22.25
N SER A 29 -11.18 -25.41 -21.04
CA SER A 29 -10.19 -24.37 -20.73
C SER A 29 -9.37 -24.79 -19.53
N ALA A 30 -8.11 -24.35 -19.48
CA ALA A 30 -7.24 -24.45 -18.32
C ALA A 30 -6.64 -23.07 -18.00
N THR A 31 -6.37 -22.83 -16.72
CA THR A 31 -5.76 -21.58 -16.26
C THR A 31 -4.27 -21.80 -16.01
N LEU A 32 -3.45 -20.96 -16.62
CA LEU A 32 -2.01 -20.92 -16.41
C LEU A 32 -1.61 -19.58 -15.80
N HIS A 33 -0.72 -19.62 -14.81
CA HIS A 33 -0.13 -18.43 -14.21
C HIS A 33 1.26 -18.22 -14.81
N ILE A 34 1.45 -17.05 -15.42
CA ILE A 34 2.74 -16.63 -15.97
C ILE A 34 3.25 -15.48 -15.12
N THR A 35 4.51 -15.53 -14.76
CA THR A 35 5.21 -14.46 -14.05
C THR A 35 6.09 -13.72 -15.03
N PHE A 36 6.11 -12.40 -14.96
CA PHE A 36 7.04 -11.56 -15.70
C PHE A 36 7.52 -10.44 -14.79
N ARG A 37 8.70 -9.88 -15.08
CA ARG A 37 9.28 -8.77 -14.33
C ARG A 37 9.05 -7.46 -15.08
N PRO A 38 8.24 -6.53 -14.55
CA PRO A 38 8.12 -5.19 -15.10
C PRO A 38 9.47 -4.46 -15.14
N ALA A 39 9.67 -3.60 -16.13
CA ALA A 39 10.92 -2.82 -16.26
C ALA A 39 11.01 -1.66 -15.26
N GLY A 40 9.86 -1.15 -14.81
CA GLY A 40 9.76 -0.04 -13.86
C GLY A 40 8.36 0.04 -13.25
N ARG A 41 8.01 1.19 -12.67
CA ARG A 41 6.65 1.51 -12.24
C ARG A 41 5.79 2.02 -13.40
N GLY A 42 4.50 2.24 -13.15
CA GLY A 42 3.57 2.87 -14.08
C GLY A 42 2.78 1.88 -14.94
N LEU A 43 2.07 2.43 -15.94
CA LEU A 43 1.19 1.66 -16.79
C LEU A 43 1.99 0.94 -17.88
N GLN A 44 2.06 -0.38 -17.81
CA GLN A 44 2.85 -1.20 -18.72
C GLN A 44 1.98 -2.18 -19.50
N ARG A 45 2.36 -2.45 -20.75
CA ARG A 45 1.71 -3.50 -21.54
C ARG A 45 2.15 -4.86 -21.02
N VAL A 46 1.21 -5.80 -21.01
CA VAL A 46 1.55 -7.21 -20.77
C VAL A 46 2.53 -7.64 -21.87
N PRO A 47 3.65 -8.32 -21.54
CA PRO A 47 4.61 -8.75 -22.53
C PRO A 47 3.97 -9.68 -23.56
N THR A 48 4.60 -9.76 -24.73
CA THR A 48 4.21 -10.74 -25.75
C THR A 48 4.34 -12.14 -25.16
N LEU A 49 3.35 -12.99 -25.37
CA LEU A 49 3.32 -14.37 -24.91
C LEU A 49 3.53 -15.32 -26.08
N VAL A 50 4.20 -16.43 -25.84
CA VAL A 50 4.38 -17.52 -26.80
C VAL A 50 3.70 -18.75 -26.24
N ALA A 51 2.77 -19.30 -27.02
CA ALA A 51 2.18 -20.60 -26.78
C ALA A 51 2.92 -21.65 -27.61
N GLU A 52 3.26 -22.79 -27.01
CA GLU A 52 3.91 -23.91 -27.68
C GLU A 52 3.22 -25.22 -27.31
N THR A 53 3.17 -26.17 -28.26
CA THR A 53 2.88 -27.57 -27.95
C THR A 53 3.72 -28.48 -28.83
N ARG A 54 4.07 -29.65 -28.29
CA ARG A 54 4.76 -30.73 -29.01
C ARG A 54 3.94 -32.03 -29.06
N TYR A 55 2.73 -32.00 -28.53
CA TYR A 55 1.83 -33.15 -28.55
C TYR A 55 1.36 -33.47 -29.98
N PRO A 56 1.15 -34.75 -30.36
CA PRO A 56 1.22 -35.95 -29.53
C PRO A 56 2.59 -36.61 -29.37
N LEU A 57 3.44 -36.54 -30.39
CA LEU A 57 4.63 -37.41 -30.48
C LEU A 57 5.95 -36.71 -30.11
N GLY A 58 5.93 -35.40 -29.86
CA GLY A 58 7.14 -34.63 -29.56
C GLY A 58 7.99 -34.26 -30.78
N THR A 59 7.62 -34.74 -31.98
CA THR A 59 8.43 -34.64 -33.21
C THR A 59 8.34 -33.28 -33.90
N PHE A 60 7.20 -32.60 -33.79
CA PHE A 60 6.99 -31.27 -34.35
C PHE A 60 6.65 -30.29 -33.24
N ARG A 61 7.18 -29.08 -33.38
CA ARG A 61 6.83 -27.95 -32.53
C ARG A 61 5.81 -27.07 -33.24
N VAL A 62 4.62 -26.94 -32.66
CA VAL A 62 3.63 -25.95 -33.07
C VAL A 62 3.64 -24.82 -32.06
N TRP A 63 3.70 -23.58 -32.55
CA TRP A 63 3.74 -22.40 -31.70
C TRP A 63 2.87 -21.28 -32.26
N SER A 64 2.44 -20.39 -31.36
CA SER A 64 1.72 -19.17 -31.69
C SER A 64 2.19 -18.02 -30.83
N ILE A 65 2.21 -16.82 -31.39
CA ILE A 65 2.54 -15.59 -30.67
C ILE A 65 1.25 -14.86 -30.36
N TRP A 66 1.09 -14.46 -29.11
CA TRP A 66 -0.03 -13.66 -28.65
C TRP A 66 0.47 -12.34 -28.05
N ARG A 67 -0.12 -11.23 -28.47
CA ARG A 67 0.17 -9.88 -27.94
C ARG A 67 -1.08 -9.37 -27.24
N PRO A 68 -1.22 -9.57 -25.92
CA PRO A 68 -2.40 -9.10 -25.20
C PRO A 68 -2.53 -7.57 -25.33
N ALA A 69 -3.75 -7.09 -25.57
CA ALA A 69 -4.04 -5.64 -25.53
C ALA A 69 -4.10 -5.08 -24.09
N ALA A 70 -4.01 -5.96 -23.09
CA ALA A 70 -4.08 -5.63 -21.68
C ALA A 70 -2.89 -4.80 -21.20
N ARG A 71 -3.15 -3.97 -20.18
CA ARG A 71 -2.14 -3.19 -19.46
C ARG A 71 -2.24 -3.51 -17.98
N VAL A 72 -1.10 -3.49 -17.30
CA VAL A 72 -0.99 -3.62 -15.85
C VAL A 72 -0.43 -2.34 -15.27
N LEU A 73 -0.92 -1.95 -14.11
CA LEU A 73 -0.38 -0.82 -13.37
C LEU A 73 0.58 -1.35 -12.31
N VAL A 74 1.83 -0.92 -12.39
CA VAL A 74 2.89 -1.35 -11.48
C VAL A 74 3.16 -0.25 -10.48
N TYR A 75 2.86 -0.52 -9.20
CA TYR A 75 3.14 0.42 -8.12
C TYR A 75 4.65 0.49 -7.84
N PRO A 76 5.15 1.63 -7.35
CA PRO A 76 6.55 1.72 -6.91
C PRO A 76 6.84 0.71 -5.80
N ALA A 77 8.05 0.16 -5.79
CA ALA A 77 8.49 -0.75 -4.74
C ALA A 77 8.62 0.03 -3.41
N PRO A 78 8.03 -0.44 -2.30
CA PRO A 78 8.15 0.24 -1.02
C PRO A 78 9.60 0.22 -0.50
N GLU A 79 10.02 1.30 0.13
CA GLU A 79 11.33 1.37 0.82
C GLU A 79 11.36 0.36 1.99
N PRO A 80 12.32 -0.60 2.03
CA PRO A 80 12.35 -1.66 3.05
C PRO A 80 12.46 -1.16 4.50
N HIS A 81 13.18 -0.05 4.70
CA HIS A 81 13.41 0.57 6.01
C HIS A 81 13.04 2.05 5.96
N ALA A 82 11.79 2.31 5.56
CA ALA A 82 11.27 3.66 5.52
C ALA A 82 11.34 4.32 6.92
N PRO A 83 11.65 5.63 6.99
CA PRO A 83 11.55 6.38 8.23
C PRO A 83 10.11 6.37 8.76
N ALA A 84 9.95 6.71 10.04
CA ALA A 84 8.63 6.84 10.66
C ALA A 84 7.71 7.78 9.86
N LEU A 85 6.40 7.58 9.98
CA LEU A 85 5.41 8.43 9.35
C LEU A 85 5.63 9.90 9.73
N PRO A 86 5.42 10.85 8.80
CA PRO A 86 5.52 12.26 9.10
C PRO A 86 4.50 12.66 10.18
N ARG A 87 4.76 13.79 10.85
CA ARG A 87 3.85 14.28 11.89
C ARG A 87 2.52 14.68 11.27
N GLY A 88 1.42 14.40 11.97
CA GLY A 88 0.10 14.89 11.57
C GLY A 88 0.07 16.41 11.63
N GLU A 89 -0.40 17.05 10.55
CA GLU A 89 -0.61 18.49 10.54
C GLU A 89 -1.89 18.79 11.32
N PRO A 90 -1.89 19.78 12.24
CA PRO A 90 -3.08 20.18 12.95
C PRO A 90 -4.05 20.83 11.97
N ARG A 91 -5.32 20.45 12.02
CA ARG A 91 -6.40 21.26 11.42
C ARG A 91 -6.44 22.62 12.12
N GLY A 92 -5.71 23.60 11.57
CA GLY A 92 -5.58 24.94 12.15
C GLY A 92 -4.30 25.17 12.96
N GLY A 93 -3.13 25.04 12.34
CA GLY A 93 -1.89 25.75 12.72
C GLY A 93 -1.22 25.44 14.07
N GLY A 94 -1.77 24.57 14.91
CA GLY A 94 -1.21 24.28 16.25
C GLY A 94 -0.18 23.14 16.27
N ARG A 95 1.11 23.44 16.11
CA ARG A 95 2.30 22.54 16.16
C ARG A 95 2.06 21.17 16.84
N ALA A 96 2.16 20.08 16.08
CA ALA A 96 2.01 18.70 16.55
C ALA A 96 3.33 18.05 16.98
N ASP A 97 3.29 17.29 18.08
CA ASP A 97 4.38 16.47 18.60
C ASP A 97 4.55 15.14 17.84
N PRO A 98 5.75 14.54 17.86
CA PRO A 98 6.02 13.33 17.09
C PRO A 98 5.20 12.13 17.61
N LEU A 99 4.47 11.48 16.69
CA LEU A 99 3.89 10.15 16.92
C LEU A 99 5.04 9.12 16.95
N VAL A 100 5.61 8.91 18.13
CA VAL A 100 6.49 7.78 18.40
C VAL A 100 5.62 6.53 18.49
N ALA A 101 5.79 5.61 17.55
CA ALA A 101 5.23 4.28 17.65
C ALA A 101 5.85 3.57 18.87
N GLY A 102 5.07 3.47 19.94
CA GLY A 102 5.48 2.80 21.18
C GLY A 102 6.01 3.75 22.23
N THR A 103 5.12 4.48 22.90
CA THR A 103 5.11 4.70 24.36
C THR A 103 3.88 5.55 24.70
N GLU A 104 3.39 5.36 25.92
CA GLU A 104 2.07 5.78 26.41
C GLU A 104 1.69 7.23 26.01
N PHE A 105 0.57 7.35 25.29
CA PHE A 105 -0.08 8.61 24.88
C PHE A 105 -0.04 9.72 25.95
N ASP A 106 0.57 10.86 25.63
CA ASP A 106 0.57 12.06 26.48
C ASP A 106 -0.38 13.17 25.95
N GLY A 107 -1.55 12.77 25.47
CA GLY A 107 -2.71 13.65 25.32
C GLY A 107 -3.45 13.79 26.65
N ALA A 108 -2.74 14.24 27.69
CA ALA A 108 -3.27 14.35 29.05
C ALA A 108 -3.68 15.80 29.34
N ARG A 109 -4.97 16.06 29.52
CA ARG A 109 -5.50 17.38 29.92
C ARG A 109 -6.08 17.33 31.32
N ALA A 110 -6.16 18.48 31.99
CA ALA A 110 -6.93 18.60 33.22
C ALA A 110 -8.38 18.20 32.98
N TYR A 111 -8.93 17.34 33.83
CA TYR A 111 -10.30 16.86 33.77
C TYR A 111 -11.26 18.04 33.81
N ARG A 112 -12.18 18.09 32.84
CA ARG A 112 -13.27 19.07 32.82
C ARG A 112 -14.56 18.38 33.27
N ARG A 113 -15.37 19.10 34.05
CA ARG A 113 -16.66 18.62 34.53
C ARG A 113 -17.56 18.34 33.31
N GLY A 114 -17.75 17.07 32.97
CA GLY A 114 -18.41 16.62 31.74
C GLY A 114 -17.67 15.48 31.03
N ASP A 115 -16.39 15.27 31.34
CA ASP A 115 -15.62 14.15 30.80
C ASP A 115 -16.11 12.82 31.40
N PRO A 116 -16.39 11.79 30.58
CA PRO A 116 -16.82 10.49 31.10
C PRO A 116 -15.70 9.86 31.93
N ALA A 117 -16.05 9.31 33.10
CA ALA A 117 -15.10 8.75 34.06
C ALA A 117 -14.17 7.65 33.49
N ARG A 118 -14.55 7.03 32.37
CA ARG A 118 -13.74 6.04 31.64
C ARG A 118 -12.49 6.66 30.97
N LEU A 119 -12.50 7.96 30.70
CA LEU A 119 -11.38 8.69 30.10
C LEU A 119 -10.41 9.25 31.14
N VAL A 120 -10.73 9.17 32.43
CA VAL A 120 -9.84 9.58 33.52
C VAL A 120 -8.64 8.63 33.56
N LEU A 121 -7.44 9.19 33.42
CA LEU A 121 -6.18 8.47 33.56
C LEU A 121 -5.88 8.29 35.04
N TRP A 122 -6.54 7.32 35.68
CA TRP A 122 -6.42 7.06 37.12
C TRP A 122 -4.98 6.91 37.60
N LYS A 123 -4.08 6.37 36.76
CA LYS A 123 -2.65 6.25 37.08
C LYS A 123 -1.94 7.62 37.19
N LYS A 124 -2.31 8.60 36.37
CA LYS A 124 -1.78 9.97 36.44
C LYS A 124 -2.50 10.78 37.52
N ALA A 125 -3.81 10.63 37.62
CA ALA A 125 -4.63 11.24 38.67
C ALA A 125 -4.20 10.82 40.09
N ALA A 126 -3.85 9.54 40.30
CA ALA A 126 -3.36 9.07 41.59
C ALA A 126 -2.01 9.71 41.98
N LYS A 127 -1.13 9.99 41.00
CA LYS A 127 0.15 10.68 41.25
C LYS A 127 -0.05 12.15 41.61
N THR A 128 -0.97 12.86 40.95
CA THR A 128 -1.30 14.26 41.28
C THR A 128 -2.08 14.38 42.59
N LEU A 129 -2.90 13.38 42.93
CA LEU A 129 -3.54 13.24 44.25
C LEU A 129 -2.51 13.00 45.36
N ALA A 130 -1.54 12.11 45.15
CA ALA A 130 -0.46 11.87 46.10
C ALA A 130 0.48 13.08 46.28
N GLY A 131 0.59 13.94 45.26
CA GLY A 131 1.33 15.21 45.30
C GLY A 131 0.56 16.39 45.92
N GLY A 132 -0.65 16.18 46.44
CA GLY A 132 -1.42 17.19 47.17
C GLY A 132 -2.27 18.15 46.32
N THR A 133 -2.16 18.08 44.99
CA THR A 133 -2.88 18.96 44.06
C THR A 133 -4.29 18.49 43.69
N GLY A 134 -4.60 17.20 43.85
CA GLY A 134 -5.97 16.67 43.65
C GLY A 134 -6.52 16.73 42.22
N GLU A 135 -5.71 17.12 41.24
CA GLU A 135 -6.15 17.30 39.86
C GLU A 135 -6.36 15.98 39.14
N LEU A 136 -7.58 15.72 38.70
CA LEU A 136 -7.87 14.60 37.81
C LEU A 136 -7.35 14.91 36.42
N VAL A 137 -6.69 13.93 35.80
CA VAL A 137 -6.16 14.04 34.44
C VAL A 137 -7.02 13.19 33.52
N SER A 138 -7.62 13.80 32.50
CA SER A 138 -8.48 13.16 31.51
C SER A 138 -7.74 12.99 30.19
N ARG A 139 -8.01 11.89 29.48
CA ARG A 139 -7.49 11.63 28.14
C ARG A 139 -8.19 12.55 27.14
N ASP A 140 -7.41 13.35 26.42
CA ASP A 140 -7.91 14.24 25.39
C ASP A 140 -8.30 13.46 24.12
N THR A 141 -9.60 13.25 23.94
CA THR A 141 -10.16 12.60 22.76
C THR A 141 -10.37 13.56 21.59
N GLU A 142 -10.41 14.87 21.84
CA GLU A 142 -10.63 15.89 20.80
C GLU A 142 -9.35 16.15 19.99
N HIS A 143 -8.19 16.15 20.64
CA HIS A 143 -6.91 16.29 19.94
C HIS A 143 -6.60 15.14 18.98
N THR A 144 -7.08 13.93 19.27
CA THR A 144 -6.90 12.75 18.39
C THR A 144 -7.70 12.87 17.08
N LEU A 145 -8.77 13.67 17.04
CA LEU A 145 -9.58 13.90 15.83
C LEU A 145 -9.04 15.05 14.95
N SER A 146 -8.04 15.81 15.42
CA SER A 146 -7.61 17.07 14.79
C SER A 146 -6.33 17.00 13.96
N GLN A 147 -5.57 15.90 14.02
CA GLN A 147 -4.32 15.76 13.28
C GLN A 147 -4.54 14.98 11.98
N GLU A 148 -4.37 15.65 10.83
CA GLU A 148 -4.41 15.01 9.52
C GLU A 148 -3.00 14.61 9.08
N LEU A 149 -2.80 13.32 8.81
CA LEU A 149 -1.53 12.83 8.28
C LEU A 149 -1.41 13.22 6.80
N TRP A 150 -0.44 14.06 6.45
CA TRP A 150 -0.14 14.38 5.06
C TRP A 150 1.17 13.72 4.63
N LEU A 151 1.08 12.86 3.62
CA LEU A 151 2.22 12.22 2.98
C LEU A 151 2.67 13.12 1.83
N ASP A 152 3.74 13.87 2.02
CA ASP A 152 4.17 14.92 1.09
C ASP A 152 5.49 14.57 0.40
N PHE A 153 5.50 14.65 -0.93
CA PHE A 153 6.67 14.46 -1.77
C PHE A 153 7.83 15.42 -1.45
N ALA A 154 7.53 16.65 -1.02
CA ALA A 154 8.54 17.61 -0.59
C ALA A 154 9.17 17.22 0.77
N GLN A 155 8.40 16.56 1.64
CA GLN A 155 8.83 16.13 2.97
C GLN A 155 9.51 14.74 2.97
N ALA A 156 9.50 14.03 1.83
CA ALA A 156 10.15 12.73 1.68
C ALA A 156 11.70 12.77 1.73
N GLY A 157 12.30 13.96 1.91
CA GLY A 157 13.74 14.18 2.02
C GLY A 157 14.40 14.54 0.69
N ALA A 158 15.69 14.90 0.73
CA ALA A 158 16.49 15.26 -0.45
C ALA A 158 16.99 14.02 -1.23
N LEU A 159 16.06 13.14 -1.60
CA LEU A 159 16.35 11.92 -2.36
C LEU A 159 16.05 12.08 -3.86
N PRO A 160 16.59 11.22 -4.74
CA PRO A 160 16.11 11.10 -6.11
C PRO A 160 14.61 10.78 -6.17
N THR A 161 13.94 11.21 -7.24
CA THR A 161 12.48 11.07 -7.43
C THR A 161 11.99 9.66 -7.12
N GLU A 162 12.61 8.62 -7.70
CA GLU A 162 12.19 7.22 -7.48
C GLU A 162 12.26 6.79 -6.02
N GLN A 163 13.28 7.21 -5.29
CA GLN A 163 13.41 6.87 -3.87
C GLN A 163 12.36 7.60 -3.02
N ARG A 164 12.00 8.84 -3.36
CA ARG A 164 10.88 9.54 -2.70
C ARG A 164 9.56 8.81 -2.93
N LEU A 165 9.32 8.31 -4.15
CA LEU A 165 8.13 7.53 -4.47
C LEU A 165 8.12 6.18 -3.72
N SER A 166 9.25 5.50 -3.60
CA SER A 166 9.39 4.30 -2.77
C SER A 166 9.09 4.56 -1.29
N ARG A 167 9.54 5.69 -0.77
CA ARG A 167 9.24 6.13 0.60
C ARG A 167 7.76 6.43 0.79
N LEU A 168 7.17 7.21 -0.11
CA LEU A 168 5.74 7.52 -0.07
C LEU A 168 4.89 6.24 -0.19
N CYS A 169 5.30 5.29 -1.01
CA CYS A 169 4.65 3.98 -1.10
C CYS A 169 4.68 3.25 0.24
N ALA A 170 5.86 3.17 0.87
CA ALA A 170 6.00 2.57 2.19
C ALA A 170 5.13 3.28 3.25
N TRP A 171 5.06 4.61 3.23
CA TRP A 171 4.20 5.37 4.13
C TRP A 171 2.71 5.16 3.88
N VAL A 172 2.26 5.08 2.63
CA VAL A 172 0.86 4.77 2.30
C VAL A 172 0.48 3.39 2.84
N LEU A 173 1.34 2.38 2.64
CA LEU A 173 1.11 1.03 3.15
C LEU A 173 1.14 0.98 4.67
N ALA A 174 2.05 1.72 5.32
CA ALA A 174 2.11 1.80 6.77
C ALA A 174 0.89 2.51 7.36
N ALA A 175 0.47 3.64 6.79
CA ALA A 175 -0.69 4.40 7.24
C ALA A 175 -1.99 3.60 7.08
N ASP A 176 -2.13 2.86 5.97
CA ASP A 176 -3.26 1.96 5.75
C ASP A 176 -3.26 0.77 6.72
N GLY A 177 -2.11 0.13 6.95
CA GLY A 177 -1.97 -0.96 7.91
C GLY A 177 -2.27 -0.54 9.36
N LEU A 178 -2.10 0.75 9.69
CA LEU A 178 -2.46 1.34 10.98
C LEU A 178 -3.92 1.88 11.01
N GLY A 179 -4.66 1.82 9.90
CA GLY A 179 -6.03 2.34 9.81
C GLY A 179 -6.14 3.86 9.97
N LEU A 180 -5.06 4.62 9.69
CA LEU A 180 -5.03 6.06 9.84
C LEU A 180 -5.76 6.77 8.68
N ARG A 181 -6.24 7.99 8.94
CA ARG A 181 -6.69 8.90 7.88
C ARG A 181 -5.50 9.69 7.36
N TYR A 182 -5.23 9.62 6.06
CA TYR A 182 -4.09 10.28 5.45
C TYR A 182 -4.42 10.86 4.08
N GLY A 183 -3.76 11.97 3.73
CA GLY A 183 -3.74 12.57 2.40
C GLY A 183 -2.39 12.38 1.71
N LEU A 184 -2.34 12.53 0.39
CA LEU A 184 -1.12 12.43 -0.41
C LEU A 184 -0.92 13.71 -1.21
N ARG A 185 0.28 14.31 -1.14
CA ARG A 185 0.68 15.46 -1.95
C ARG A 185 1.84 15.07 -2.85
N LEU A 186 1.60 15.15 -4.17
CA LEU A 186 2.57 14.94 -5.23
C LEU A 186 2.73 16.24 -6.04
N PRO A 187 3.82 16.41 -6.80
CA PRO A 187 3.95 17.54 -7.72
C PRO A 187 2.76 17.59 -8.69
N GLY A 188 1.91 18.61 -8.58
CA GLY A 188 0.72 18.78 -9.43
C GLY A 188 -0.52 17.96 -9.07
N LEU A 189 -0.48 17.15 -7.99
CA LEU A 189 -1.64 16.36 -7.56
C LEU A 189 -1.74 16.29 -6.04
N THR A 190 -2.91 16.66 -5.51
CA THR A 190 -3.24 16.54 -4.08
C THR A 190 -4.47 15.65 -3.91
N ILE A 191 -4.32 14.58 -3.12
CA ILE A 191 -5.40 13.68 -2.72
C ILE A 191 -5.76 14.00 -1.27
N ALA A 192 -7.01 14.41 -1.04
CA ALA A 192 -7.53 14.76 0.28
C ALA A 192 -7.45 13.60 1.28
N SER A 193 -7.42 13.94 2.57
CA SER A 193 -7.34 12.96 3.65
C SER A 193 -8.58 12.06 3.72
N ALA A 194 -8.37 10.77 3.51
CA ALA A 194 -9.39 9.74 3.66
C ALA A 194 -8.75 8.47 4.27
N SER A 195 -9.53 7.40 4.40
CA SER A 195 -9.06 6.11 4.88
C SER A 195 -9.71 4.96 4.11
N GLY A 196 -9.15 3.76 4.28
CA GLY A 196 -9.66 2.52 3.69
C GLY A 196 -9.07 2.18 2.32
N ASP A 197 -9.49 1.03 1.79
CA ASP A 197 -8.88 0.42 0.60
C ASP A 197 -8.95 1.31 -0.65
N THR A 198 -10.03 2.08 -0.82
CA THR A 198 -10.16 3.04 -1.92
C THR A 198 -9.11 4.14 -1.84
N GLN A 199 -8.82 4.65 -0.64
CA GLN A 199 -7.79 5.67 -0.45
C GLN A 199 -6.39 5.10 -0.76
N ARG A 200 -6.11 3.90 -0.25
CA ARG A 200 -4.86 3.17 -0.51
C ARG A 200 -4.63 2.98 -2.01
N ARG A 201 -5.61 2.44 -2.73
CA ARG A 201 -5.51 2.24 -4.19
C ARG A 201 -5.29 3.56 -4.90
N ARG A 202 -6.09 4.59 -4.63
CA ARG A 202 -5.97 5.90 -5.27
C ARG A 202 -4.60 6.53 -5.07
N CYS A 203 -4.02 6.40 -3.87
CA CYS A 203 -2.67 6.89 -3.56
C CYS A 203 -1.59 6.10 -4.32
N LEU A 204 -1.67 4.76 -4.33
CA LEU A 204 -0.71 3.91 -5.04
C LEU A 204 -0.78 4.09 -6.56
N GLU A 205 -1.98 4.28 -7.11
CA GLU A 205 -2.20 4.60 -8.52
C GLU A 205 -1.56 5.94 -8.89
N ALA A 206 -1.76 6.97 -8.07
CA ALA A 206 -1.14 8.27 -8.26
C ALA A 206 0.39 8.18 -8.23
N LEU A 207 0.95 7.42 -7.28
CA LEU A 207 2.40 7.18 -7.18
C LEU A 207 2.98 6.38 -8.35
N ALA A 208 2.17 5.56 -9.02
CA ALA A 208 2.61 4.82 -10.19
C ALA A 208 2.68 5.71 -11.45
N LEU A 209 1.78 6.69 -11.55
CA LEU A 209 1.59 7.52 -12.75
C LEU A 209 2.37 8.84 -12.76
N CYS A 210 2.95 9.25 -11.63
CA CYS A 210 3.72 10.49 -11.50
C CYS A 210 5.15 10.41 -12.06
#